data_AF-A0A935IXF9-F1
#
_entry.id   AF-A0A935IXF9-F1
#
_cell.length_a   1.000
_cell.length_b   1.000
_cell.length_c   1.000
_cell.angle_alpha   90.00
_cell.angle_beta   90.00
_cell.angle_gamma   90.00
#
_symmetry.space_group_name_H-M   'P 1'
#
loop_
_entity.id
_entity.type
_entity.pdbx_description
1 polymer ?
#
loop_
_entity_poly.entity_id
_entity_poly.type
_entity_poly.pdbx_seq_one_letter_code
_entity_poly.pdbx_strand_id
1 'polypeptide(L)'
;MEAESVLVATSGYTGNVTRKLQRKIIPIGSFIIATERLSDELAHELSPKNRMIFDFKHFLNYFRLWDNRMIFGGRAAFFPK
;
A
#
# COMPACT_ATOMS: atom_id res chain seq x y z
N MET A 1 19.97 -25.73 -12.53
CA MET A 1 20.09 -24.30 -12.88
C MET A 1 20.98 -23.69 -11.82
N GLU A 2 22.09 -23.06 -12.22
CA GLU A 2 23.11 -22.55 -11.32
C GLU A 2 23.26 -21.04 -11.52
N ALA A 3 23.53 -20.31 -10.44
CA ALA A 3 23.75 -18.87 -10.45
C ALA A 3 24.88 -18.51 -9.46
N GLU A 4 25.74 -17.59 -9.86
CA GLU A 4 26.84 -17.09 -9.02
C GLU A 4 26.34 -16.25 -7.84
N SER A 5 25.19 -15.58 -7.99
CA SER A 5 24.61 -14.71 -6.96
C SER A 5 23.08 -14.69 -7.06
N VAL A 6 22.43 -14.47 -5.92
CA VAL A 6 20.97 -14.45 -5.79
C VAL A 6 20.54 -13.27 -4.92
N LEU A 7 19.56 -12.50 -5.39
CA LEU A 7 18.88 -11.46 -4.62
C LEU A 7 17.51 -11.96 -4.16
N VAL A 8 17.23 -11.84 -2.87
CA VAL A 8 15.94 -12.22 -2.28
C VAL A 8 15.08 -10.96 -2.14
N ALA A 9 14.15 -10.74 -3.08
CA ALA A 9 13.30 -9.55 -3.16
C ALA A 9 11.81 -9.85 -2.85
N THR A 10 11.55 -10.78 -1.94
CA THR A 10 10.20 -11.31 -1.64
C THR A 10 9.39 -10.48 -0.64
N SER A 11 9.97 -9.44 -0.02
CA SER A 11 9.28 -8.53 0.92
C SER A 11 8.48 -9.31 2.00
N GLY A 12 7.25 -8.89 2.30
CA GLY A 12 6.33 -9.56 3.24
C GLY A 12 5.97 -11.01 2.86
N TYR A 13 6.21 -11.43 1.61
CA TYR A 13 5.92 -12.79 1.13
C TYR A 13 7.12 -13.74 1.26
N THR A 14 8.14 -13.34 2.02
CA THR A 14 9.34 -14.16 2.24
C THR A 14 9.00 -15.51 2.88
N GLY A 15 9.19 -16.58 2.12
CA GLY A 15 8.84 -17.94 2.50
C GLY A 15 9.98 -18.77 3.09
N ASN A 16 9.75 -20.08 3.13
CA ASN A 16 10.64 -21.06 3.73
C ASN A 16 12.00 -21.22 3.03
N VAL A 17 12.10 -20.84 1.74
CA VAL A 17 13.35 -20.86 0.95
C VAL A 17 14.47 -20.09 1.67
N THR A 18 14.11 -19.03 2.40
CA THR A 18 15.05 -18.23 3.19
C THR A 18 14.61 -18.13 4.65
N ARG A 19 14.51 -19.28 5.33
CA ARG A 19 13.97 -19.40 6.71
C ARG A 19 14.61 -18.44 7.72
N LYS A 20 15.91 -18.18 7.63
CA LYS A 20 16.60 -17.21 8.51
C LYS A 20 16.06 -15.78 8.34
N LEU A 21 15.74 -15.39 7.10
CA LEU A 21 15.16 -14.09 6.76
C LEU A 21 13.68 -14.03 7.14
N GLN A 22 12.92 -15.11 6.86
CA GLN A 22 11.50 -15.21 7.21
C GLN A 22 11.22 -14.87 8.68
N ARG A 23 12.02 -15.39 9.62
CA ARG A 23 11.85 -15.12 11.07
C ARG A 23 12.04 -13.65 11.48
N LYS A 24 12.60 -12.82 10.59
CA LYS A 24 12.85 -11.39 10.83
C LYS A 24 11.80 -10.49 10.16
N ILE A 25 10.84 -11.07 9.42
CA ILE A 25 9.86 -10.32 8.65
C ILE A 25 8.47 -10.56 9.25
N ILE A 26 7.79 -9.46 9.57
CA ILE A 26 6.37 -9.47 9.95
C ILE A 26 5.58 -8.93 8.76
N PRO A 27 4.81 -9.76 8.04
CA PRO A 27 3.95 -9.28 6.98
C PRO A 27 2.81 -8.46 7.56
N ILE A 28 2.69 -7.22 7.08
CA ILE A 28 1.62 -6.31 7.48
C ILE A 28 0.70 -6.08 6.28
N GLY A 29 -0.56 -6.46 6.42
CA GLY A 29 -1.59 -6.17 5.42
C GLY A 29 -1.91 -4.67 5.38
N SER A 30 -1.86 -4.10 4.18
CA SER A 30 -2.42 -2.79 3.86
C SER A 30 -3.26 -2.92 2.60
N PHE A 31 -4.34 -2.18 2.56
CA PHE A 31 -5.33 -2.26 1.48
C PHE A 31 -5.52 -0.88 0.89
N ILE A 32 -5.79 -0.87 -0.40
CA ILE A 32 -6.05 0.34 -1.17
C ILE A 32 -7.38 0.13 -1.90
N ILE A 33 -8.24 1.14 -1.83
CA ILE A 33 -9.46 1.25 -2.64
C ILE A 33 -9.34 2.48 -3.54
N ALA A 34 -10.07 2.46 -4.66
CA ALA A 34 -10.17 3.59 -5.56
C ALA A 34 -11.64 3.96 -5.74
N THR A 35 -11.94 5.25 -5.74
CA THR A 35 -13.28 5.74 -6.11
C THR A 35 -13.52 5.57 -7.61
N GLU A 36 -14.76 5.81 -8.04
CA GLU A 36 -15.03 6.21 -9.42
C GLU A 36 -14.23 7.48 -9.80
N ARG A 37 -14.15 7.76 -11.11
CA ARG A 37 -13.52 9.00 -11.58
C ARG A 37 -14.36 10.18 -11.13
N LEU A 38 -13.72 11.13 -10.46
CA LEU A 38 -14.28 12.40 -10.05
C LEU A 38 -14.28 13.36 -11.25
N SER A 39 -15.15 14.38 -11.21
CA SER A 39 -15.05 15.49 -12.16
C SER A 39 -13.74 16.25 -11.95
N ASP A 40 -13.29 16.96 -12.99
CA ASP A 40 -12.11 17.81 -12.89
C ASP A 40 -12.27 18.90 -11.83
N GLU A 41 -13.47 19.48 -11.69
CA GLU A 41 -13.72 20.49 -10.65
C GLU A 41 -13.57 19.91 -9.25
N LEU A 42 -14.17 18.74 -8.98
CA LEU A 42 -14.10 18.11 -7.66
C LEU A 42 -12.69 17.61 -7.35
N ALA A 43 -11.99 17.05 -8.33
CA ALA A 43 -10.59 16.65 -8.18
C ALA A 43 -9.71 17.86 -7.83
N HIS A 44 -9.91 18.99 -8.52
CA HIS A 44 -9.19 20.23 -8.25
C HIS A 44 -9.53 20.81 -6.88
N GLU A 45 -10.80 20.79 -6.46
CA GLU A 45 -11.23 21.25 -5.14
C GLU A 45 -10.59 20.42 -4.01
N LEU A 46 -10.61 19.09 -4.13
CA LEU A 46 -10.12 18.17 -3.10
C LEU A 46 -8.59 18.19 -2.93
N SER A 47 -7.85 18.25 -4.03
CA SER A 47 -6.38 18.29 -3.98
C SER A 47 -5.81 19.15 -5.12
N PRO A 48 -5.86 20.49 -4.99
CA PRO A 48 -5.48 21.41 -6.08
C PRO A 48 -4.03 21.25 -6.55
N LYS A 49 -3.16 20.77 -5.66
CA LYS A 49 -1.72 20.54 -5.91
C LYS A 49 -1.36 19.06 -5.99
N ASN A 50 -2.36 18.18 -6.10
CA ASN A 50 -2.22 16.73 -6.15
C ASN A 50 -1.23 16.17 -5.11
N ARG A 51 -1.36 16.63 -3.85
CA ARG A 51 -0.46 16.25 -2.76
C ARG A 51 -0.86 14.91 -2.16
N MET A 52 0.13 14.24 -1.57
CA MET A 52 -0.12 13.13 -0.66
C MET A 52 -0.72 13.67 0.64
N ILE A 53 -1.82 13.07 1.10
CA ILE A 53 -2.50 13.45 2.34
C ILE A 53 -2.55 12.24 3.24
N PHE A 54 -2.32 12.44 4.53
CA PHE A 54 -2.39 11.38 5.53
C PHE A 54 -2.82 11.94 6.88
N ASP A 55 -3.38 11.08 7.74
CA ASP A 55 -3.76 11.43 9.11
C ASP A 55 -2.71 11.03 10.15
N PHE A 56 -2.89 11.43 11.40
CA PHE A 56 -2.04 11.02 12.52
C PHE A 56 -2.68 9.90 13.36
N LYS A 57 -3.69 9.21 12.83
CA LYS A 57 -4.41 8.20 13.61
C LYS A 57 -3.57 6.95 13.77
N HIS A 58 -3.90 6.17 14.80
CA HIS A 58 -3.34 4.84 14.96
C HIS A 58 -3.74 3.99 13.75
N PHE A 59 -2.74 3.52 13.00
CA PHE A 59 -2.85 2.80 11.72
C PHE A 59 -2.98 3.60 10.42
N LEU A 60 -2.77 4.92 10.44
CA LEU A 60 -2.55 5.80 9.28
C LEU A 60 -3.52 5.59 8.11
N ASN A 61 -4.47 6.50 7.95
CA ASN A 61 -5.18 6.61 6.67
C ASN A 61 -4.43 7.58 5.77
N TYR A 62 -4.27 7.19 4.51
CA TYR A 62 -3.55 7.98 3.52
C TYR A 62 -4.33 8.01 2.21
N PHE A 63 -4.32 9.15 1.53
CA PHE A 63 -5.03 9.30 0.29
C PHE A 63 -4.37 10.31 -0.65
N ARG A 64 -4.59 10.12 -1.95
CA ARG A 64 -4.13 11.01 -3.01
C ARG A 64 -4.99 10.85 -4.25
N LEU A 65 -4.92 11.82 -5.16
CA LEU A 65 -5.52 11.67 -6.48
C LEU A 65 -4.55 10.97 -7.44
N TRP A 66 -5.10 10.07 -8.26
CA TRP A 66 -4.44 9.47 -9.40
C TRP A 66 -5.50 9.23 -10.48
N ASP A 67 -5.28 9.75 -11.69
CA ASP A 67 -6.25 9.63 -12.79
C ASP A 67 -7.68 10.10 -12.43
N ASN A 68 -7.78 11.24 -11.73
CA ASN A 68 -9.02 11.78 -11.14
C ASN A 68 -9.79 10.81 -10.24
N ARG A 69 -9.13 9.81 -9.67
CA ARG A 69 -9.70 8.94 -8.63
C ARG A 69 -9.05 9.25 -7.31
N MET A 70 -9.83 9.22 -6.24
CA MET A 70 -9.26 9.18 -4.90
C MET A 70 -8.76 7.77 -4.64
N ILE A 71 -7.45 7.63 -4.52
CA ILE A 71 -6.81 6.43 -4.01
C ILE A 71 -6.77 6.57 -2.50
N PHE A 72 -7.50 5.72 -1.80
CA PHE A 72 -7.53 5.69 -0.34
C PHE A 72 -6.89 4.40 0.14
N GLY A 73 -5.86 4.53 0.94
CA GLY A 73 -5.13 3.42 1.52
C GLY A 73 -5.05 3.52 3.03
N GLY A 74 -4.90 2.37 3.66
CA GLY A 74 -4.77 2.27 5.09
C GLY A 74 -4.66 0.83 5.54
N ARG A 75 -4.90 0.62 6.82
CA ARG A 75 -4.96 -0.72 7.39
C ARG A 75 -6.42 -1.05 7.66
N ALA A 76 -6.90 -2.04 6.94
CA ALA A 76 -8.15 -2.71 7.23
C ALA A 76 -7.82 -4.15 7.68
N ALA A 77 -8.55 -4.68 8.65
CA ALA A 77 -8.51 -6.11 8.95
C ALA A 77 -9.64 -6.79 8.18
N PHE A 78 -9.35 -7.38 7.03
CA PHE A 78 -10.30 -8.21 6.27
C PHE A 78 -10.16 -9.70 6.61
N PHE A 79 -9.53 -10.04 7.73
CA PHE A 79 -9.48 -11.42 8.19
C PHE A 79 -10.87 -11.85 8.68
N PRO A 80 -11.38 -13.03 8.30
CA PRO A 80 -12.45 -13.64 9.06
C PRO A 80 -11.96 -13.81 10.50
N LYS A 81 -12.82 -13.51 11.48
CA LYS A 81 -12.56 -13.91 12.86
C LYS A 81 -12.42 -15.43 12.95
#